data_AF-R5NNW5-F1
#
_entry.id   AF-R5NNW5-F1
#
_cell.length_a   1.000
_cell.length_b   1.000
_cell.length_c   1.000
_cell.angle_alpha   90.00
_cell.angle_beta   90.00
_cell.angle_gamma   90.00
#
_symmetry.space_group_name_H-M   'P 1'
#
loop_
_entity.id
_entity.type
_entity.pdbx_description
1 polymer ?
#
loop_
_entity_poly.entity_id
_entity_poly.type
_entity_poly.pdbx_seq_one_letter_code
_entity_poly.pdbx_strand_id
1 'polypeptide(L)'
;MTKAKTKGPDYGNVTPALIGQVRKVIADGARHHYSVSKVYGAYNAVFGKKDTPQTCSSCLRNRVRELCKWLEGYEKHSENAAPQYDDPAAPGFIEPANGIVRYPMAEGIPFDFLPDEGTAVKGSVIRADGSKVRPGTYITAEGLKIVVQPGGRANIKEDPDDNHTNELL
;
A
#
# COMPACT_ATOMS: atom_id res chain seq x y z
N MET A 1 3.32 36.26 -23.63
CA MET A 1 2.56 35.14 -23.04
C MET A 1 3.53 34.02 -22.70
N THR A 2 4.02 33.99 -21.47
CA THR A 2 4.98 32.98 -21.00
C THR A 2 4.24 31.66 -20.78
N LYS A 3 4.58 30.64 -21.58
CA LYS A 3 4.10 29.26 -21.38
C LYS A 3 4.71 28.77 -20.07
N ALA A 4 3.95 28.79 -18.98
CA ALA A 4 4.34 28.11 -17.76
C ALA A 4 4.47 26.61 -18.10
N LYS A 5 5.70 26.09 -18.06
CA LYS A 5 5.96 24.64 -18.09
C LYS A 5 5.24 24.07 -16.87
N THR A 6 4.10 23.42 -17.08
CA THR A 6 3.47 22.59 -16.06
C THR A 6 4.48 21.54 -15.65
N LYS A 7 5.04 21.70 -14.44
CA LYS A 7 5.80 20.68 -13.73
C LYS A 7 5.00 19.37 -13.87
N GLY A 8 5.64 18.30 -14.35
CA GLY A 8 4.96 17.01 -14.48
C GLY A 8 4.31 16.62 -13.15
N PRO A 9 3.27 15.76 -13.15
CA PRO A 9 2.61 15.38 -11.91
C PRO A 9 3.64 14.80 -10.93
N ASP A 10 3.66 15.31 -9.71
CA ASP A 10 4.53 14.81 -8.65
C ASP A 10 3.88 13.57 -8.04
N TYR A 11 4.35 12.40 -8.47
CA TYR A 11 3.82 11.11 -8.02
C TYR A 11 4.45 10.62 -6.71
N GLY A 12 5.51 11.27 -6.21
CA GLY A 12 6.30 10.79 -5.08
C GLY A 12 5.62 10.95 -3.70
N ASN A 13 4.56 11.75 -3.62
CA ASN A 13 3.88 12.09 -2.35
C ASN A 13 2.38 11.73 -2.37
N VAL A 14 1.98 10.80 -3.24
CA VAL A 14 0.57 10.44 -3.44
C VAL A 14 0.16 9.37 -2.42
N THR A 15 -0.90 9.63 -1.64
CA THR A 15 -1.39 8.66 -0.65
C THR A 15 -2.33 7.61 -1.26
N PRO A 16 -2.39 6.38 -0.71
CA PRO A 16 -3.34 5.34 -1.13
C PRO A 16 -4.79 5.81 -1.04
N ALA A 17 -5.10 6.60 -0.01
CA ALA A 17 -6.42 7.20 0.17
C ALA A 17 -6.80 8.11 -1.01
N LEU A 18 -5.86 8.92 -1.50
CA LEU A 18 -6.08 9.78 -2.66
C LEU A 18 -6.30 8.96 -3.93
N ILE A 19 -5.51 7.90 -4.15
CA ILE A 19 -5.67 6.99 -5.30
C ILE A 19 -7.05 6.32 -5.26
N GLY A 20 -7.46 5.80 -4.11
CA GLY A 20 -8.79 5.21 -3.90
C GLY A 20 -9.91 6.21 -4.19
N GLN A 21 -9.76 7.46 -3.74
CA GLN A 21 -10.72 8.53 -4.03
C GLN A 21 -10.81 8.82 -5.54
N VAL A 22 -9.68 8.91 -6.24
CA VAL A 22 -9.62 9.14 -7.70
C VAL A 22 -10.28 7.98 -8.46
N ARG A 23 -9.95 6.73 -8.12
CA ARG A 23 -10.57 5.54 -8.73
C ARG A 23 -12.09 5.53 -8.57
N LYS A 24 -12.59 5.87 -7.37
CA LYS A 24 -14.02 5.99 -7.10
C LYS A 24 -14.69 7.07 -7.95
N VAL A 25 -14.08 8.25 -8.07
CA VAL A 25 -14.59 9.35 -8.91
C VAL A 25 -14.65 8.95 -10.39
N ILE A 26 -13.63 8.24 -10.89
CA ILE A 26 -13.60 7.75 -12.27
C ILE A 26 -14.71 6.72 -12.50
N ALA A 27 -14.86 5.75 -11.59
CA ALA A 27 -15.91 4.73 -11.68
C ALA A 27 -17.32 5.33 -11.64
N ASP A 28 -17.56 6.30 -10.76
CA ASP A 28 -18.81 7.06 -10.70
C ASP A 28 -19.04 7.83 -12.02
N GLY A 29 -18.00 8.48 -12.55
CA GLY A 29 -18.06 9.23 -13.80
C GLY A 29 -18.29 8.40 -15.06
N ALA A 30 -17.86 7.13 -15.07
CA ALA A 30 -18.12 6.17 -16.16
C ALA A 30 -19.61 5.81 -16.25
N ARG A 31 -20.33 5.82 -15.12
CA ARG A 31 -21.79 5.65 -15.05
C ARG A 31 -22.55 6.97 -15.26
N HIS A 32 -21.85 8.03 -15.65
CA HIS A 32 -22.38 9.39 -15.73
C HIS A 32 -22.92 9.95 -14.39
N HIS A 33 -22.51 9.38 -13.26
CA HIS A 33 -22.89 9.84 -11.93
C HIS A 33 -21.83 10.80 -11.40
N TYR A 34 -21.95 12.09 -11.73
CA TYR A 34 -20.97 13.09 -11.31
C TYR A 34 -21.37 13.75 -10.00
N SER A 35 -20.56 13.56 -8.95
CA SER A 35 -20.64 14.39 -7.75
C SER A 35 -19.66 15.56 -7.87
N VAL A 36 -20.18 16.78 -7.98
CA VAL A 36 -19.38 18.01 -8.11
C VAL A 36 -18.31 18.09 -7.03
N SER A 37 -18.70 17.91 -5.76
CA SER A 37 -17.78 17.98 -4.63
C SER A 37 -16.68 16.91 -4.68
N LYS A 38 -17.03 15.66 -5.03
CA LYS A 38 -16.04 14.58 -5.13
C LYS A 38 -15.06 14.80 -6.28
N VAL A 39 -15.56 15.21 -7.45
CA VAL A 39 -14.74 15.47 -8.64
C VAL A 39 -13.76 16.60 -8.37
N TYR A 40 -14.23 17.74 -7.87
CA TYR A 40 -13.37 18.89 -7.57
C TYR A 40 -12.46 18.64 -6.38
N GLY A 41 -12.90 17.91 -5.36
CA GLY A 41 -12.06 17.51 -4.23
C GLY A 41 -10.87 16.65 -4.69
N ALA A 42 -11.12 15.61 -5.49
CA ALA A 42 -10.06 14.76 -6.02
C ALA A 42 -9.15 15.53 -6.98
N TYR A 43 -9.73 16.33 -7.89
CA TYR A 43 -8.97 17.13 -8.85
C TYR A 43 -8.03 18.13 -8.16
N ASN A 44 -8.54 18.88 -7.19
CA ASN A 44 -7.76 19.86 -6.46
C ASN A 44 -6.63 19.21 -5.65
N ALA A 45 -6.90 18.07 -5.02
CA ALA A 45 -5.88 17.31 -4.30
C ALA A 45 -4.78 16.79 -5.22
N VAL A 46 -5.13 16.19 -6.36
CA VAL A 46 -4.17 15.64 -7.33
C VAL A 46 -3.28 16.72 -7.96
N PHE A 47 -3.87 17.84 -8.37
CA PHE A 47 -3.15 18.89 -9.10
C PHE A 47 -2.65 20.04 -8.21
N GLY A 48 -2.82 19.95 -6.88
CA GLY A 48 -2.45 21.02 -5.95
C GLY A 48 -3.20 22.33 -6.21
N LYS A 49 -4.43 22.25 -6.74
CA LYS A 49 -5.25 23.40 -7.12
C LYS A 49 -6.29 23.74 -6.07
N LYS A 50 -6.91 24.90 -6.22
CA LYS A 50 -8.07 25.34 -5.43
C LYS A 50 -9.16 25.86 -6.36
N ASP A 51 -9.45 25.09 -7.41
CA ASP A 51 -10.48 25.47 -8.39
C ASP A 51 -11.85 25.48 -7.70
N THR A 52 -12.63 26.54 -7.96
CA THR A 52 -14.02 26.64 -7.49
C THR A 52 -14.90 25.64 -8.25
N PRO A 53 -15.73 24.85 -7.56
CA PRO A 53 -16.56 23.84 -8.21
C PRO A 53 -17.51 24.45 -9.24
N GLN A 54 -17.53 23.89 -10.45
CA GLN A 54 -18.49 24.21 -11.49
C GLN A 54 -19.46 23.05 -11.67
N THR A 55 -20.74 23.37 -11.91
CA THR A 55 -21.82 22.38 -12.03
C THR A 55 -22.08 21.93 -13.46
N CYS A 56 -21.41 22.54 -14.45
CA CYS A 56 -21.54 22.15 -15.85
C CYS A 56 -21.07 20.70 -16.08
N SER A 57 -21.93 19.89 -16.72
CA SER A 57 -21.64 18.48 -17.03
C SER A 57 -20.39 18.31 -17.90
N SER A 58 -20.14 19.25 -18.83
CA SER A 58 -18.92 19.28 -19.64
C SER A 58 -17.66 19.50 -18.81
N CYS A 59 -17.73 20.37 -17.81
CA CYS A 59 -16.64 20.68 -16.89
C CYS A 59 -16.31 19.46 -16.03
N LEU A 60 -17.33 18.85 -15.41
CA LEU A 60 -17.16 17.63 -14.62
C LEU A 60 -16.56 16.49 -15.44
N ARG A 61 -17.07 16.26 -16.66
CA ARG A 61 -16.54 15.24 -17.57
C ARG A 61 -15.08 15.51 -17.95
N ASN A 62 -14.72 16.76 -18.24
CA ASN A 62 -13.33 17.12 -18.55
C ASN A 62 -12.40 16.90 -17.34
N ARG A 63 -12.82 17.26 -16.13
CA ARG A 63 -12.04 16.99 -14.91
C ARG A 63 -11.87 15.48 -14.66
N VAL A 64 -12.90 14.68 -14.86
CA VAL A 64 -12.79 13.21 -14.78
C VAL A 64 -11.81 12.67 -15.83
N ARG A 65 -11.81 13.18 -17.06
CA ARG A 65 -10.82 12.78 -18.09
C ARG A 65 -9.38 13.15 -17.71
N GLU A 66 -9.18 14.30 -17.09
CA GLU A 66 -7.85 14.69 -16.58
C GLU A 66 -7.40 13.76 -15.44
N LEU A 67 -8.32 13.36 -14.55
CA LEU A 67 -8.06 12.37 -13.51
C LEU A 67 -7.74 10.98 -14.08
N CYS A 68 -8.41 10.53 -15.14
CA CYS A 68 -8.06 9.29 -15.85
C CYS A 68 -6.61 9.33 -16.35
N LYS A 69 -6.22 10.39 -17.07
CA LYS A 69 -4.85 10.55 -17.59
C LYS A 69 -3.81 10.61 -16.48
N TRP A 70 -4.14 11.25 -15.37
CA TRP A 70 -3.26 11.28 -14.21
C TRP A 70 -3.09 9.89 -13.60
N LEU A 71 -4.18 9.12 -13.45
CA LEU A 71 -4.11 7.77 -12.89
C LEU A 71 -3.28 6.84 -13.79
N GLU A 72 -3.46 6.90 -15.11
CA GLU A 72 -2.64 6.16 -16.07
C GLU A 72 -1.14 6.53 -15.96
N GLY A 73 -0.84 7.82 -15.75
CA GLY A 73 0.53 8.30 -15.55
C GLY A 73 1.13 7.84 -14.22
N TYR A 74 0.32 7.81 -13.15
CA TYR A 74 0.71 7.29 -11.84
C TYR A 74 0.98 5.78 -11.93
N GLU A 75 0.11 5.01 -12.58
CA GLU A 75 0.26 3.56 -12.72
C GLU A 75 1.54 3.22 -13.50
N LYS A 76 1.81 3.91 -14.63
CA LYS A 76 3.09 3.77 -15.35
C LYS A 76 4.31 4.17 -14.53
N HIS A 77 4.19 5.19 -13.68
CA HIS A 77 5.28 5.55 -12.79
C HIS A 77 5.51 4.47 -11.74
N SER A 78 4.44 3.89 -11.19
CA SER A 78 4.51 2.81 -10.21
C SER A 78 5.05 1.49 -10.78
N GLU A 79 4.74 1.17 -12.05
CA GLU A 79 5.30 -0.01 -12.74
C GLU A 79 6.82 0.09 -12.94
N ASN A 80 7.36 1.31 -13.00
CA ASN A 80 8.80 1.56 -13.12
C ASN A 80 9.47 1.87 -11.78
N ALA A 81 8.71 1.93 -10.69
CA ALA A 81 9.25 2.10 -9.35
C ALA A 81 9.93 0.80 -8.89
N ALA A 82 10.99 0.91 -8.10
CA ALA A 82 11.56 -0.26 -7.47
C ALA A 82 10.50 -0.92 -6.56
N PRO A 83 10.43 -2.27 -6.54
CA PRO A 83 9.46 -2.95 -5.70
C PRO A 83 9.68 -2.59 -4.23
N GLN A 84 8.59 -2.21 -3.57
CA GLN A 84 8.57 -1.80 -2.18
C GLN A 84 7.68 -2.73 -1.36
N TYR A 85 8.11 -3.07 -0.15
CA TYR A 85 7.44 -4.09 0.68
C TYR A 85 7.03 -3.58 2.06
N ASP A 86 7.58 -2.43 2.47
CA ASP A 86 7.45 -1.92 3.84
C ASP A 86 6.37 -0.83 4.00
N ASP A 87 6.16 -0.02 2.96
CA ASP A 87 5.26 1.13 3.01
C ASP A 87 4.11 0.97 2.00
N PRO A 88 2.86 0.76 2.45
CA PRO A 88 1.69 0.66 1.57
C PRO A 88 1.38 1.96 0.82
N ALA A 89 1.94 3.09 1.25
CA ALA A 89 1.81 4.37 0.57
C ALA A 89 2.87 4.63 -0.50
N ALA A 90 3.94 3.83 -0.54
CA ALA A 90 5.00 4.05 -1.50
C ALA A 90 4.60 3.60 -2.92
N PRO A 91 5.00 4.34 -3.95
CA PRO A 91 4.89 3.85 -5.33
C PRO A 91 5.72 2.58 -5.49
N GLY A 92 5.13 1.55 -6.11
CA GLY A 92 5.76 0.23 -6.23
C GLY A 92 5.51 -0.71 -5.05
N PHE A 93 4.63 -0.36 -4.10
CA PHE A 93 4.22 -1.27 -3.03
C PHE A 93 3.58 -2.54 -3.58
N ILE A 94 4.10 -3.69 -3.15
CA ILE A 94 3.56 -5.01 -3.48
C ILE A 94 2.78 -5.51 -2.27
N GLU A 95 1.46 -5.60 -2.38
CA GLU A 95 0.62 -6.16 -1.32
C GLU A 95 0.87 -7.69 -1.18
N PRO A 96 0.93 -8.25 0.04
CA PRO A 96 0.99 -9.69 0.21
C PRO A 96 -0.27 -10.35 -0.37
N ALA A 97 -0.13 -11.58 -0.89
CA ALA A 97 -1.27 -12.32 -1.42
C ALA A 97 -2.29 -12.65 -0.31
N ASN A 98 -3.55 -12.87 -0.71
CA ASN A 98 -4.61 -13.22 0.24
C ASN A 98 -4.22 -14.43 1.10
N GLY A 99 -4.38 -14.28 2.43
CA GLY A 99 -4.03 -15.30 3.40
C GLY A 99 -2.55 -15.34 3.79
N ILE A 100 -1.69 -14.49 3.21
CA ILE A 100 -0.31 -14.30 3.61
C ILE A 100 -0.24 -13.14 4.61
N VAL A 101 0.46 -13.36 5.72
CA VAL A 101 0.78 -12.33 6.71
C VAL A 101 2.21 -11.86 6.45
N ARG A 102 2.39 -10.55 6.20
CA ARG A 102 3.72 -9.96 6.02
C ARG A 102 4.28 -9.46 7.35
N TYR A 103 5.46 -9.95 7.70
CA TYR A 103 6.20 -9.53 8.88
C TYR A 103 7.40 -8.66 8.48
N PRO A 104 7.43 -7.38 8.90
CA PRO A 104 8.59 -6.52 8.68
C PRO A 104 9.78 -7.03 9.48
N MET A 105 10.96 -7.07 8.86
CA MET A 105 12.19 -7.48 9.52
C MET A 105 12.91 -6.26 10.10
N ALA A 106 13.68 -6.44 11.19
CA ALA A 106 14.52 -5.36 11.71
C ALA A 106 15.54 -4.88 10.65
N GLU A 107 16.02 -5.80 9.82
CA GLU A 107 16.88 -5.51 8.67
C GLU A 107 16.53 -6.41 7.47
N GLY A 108 16.51 -5.82 6.27
CA GLY A 108 16.31 -6.52 5.01
C GLY A 108 14.84 -6.75 4.63
N ILE A 109 14.64 -7.54 3.57
CA ILE A 109 13.32 -7.75 2.96
C ILE A 109 12.37 -8.49 3.93
N PRO A 110 11.12 -8.02 4.09
CA PRO A 110 10.08 -8.66 4.90
C PRO A 110 9.86 -10.13 4.58
N PHE A 111 9.28 -10.83 5.56
CA PHE A 111 8.85 -12.22 5.42
C PHE A 111 7.37 -12.29 5.10
N ASP A 112 7.02 -13.04 4.07
CA ASP A 112 5.67 -13.46 3.73
C ASP A 112 5.42 -14.83 4.34
N PHE A 113 4.58 -14.86 5.37
CA PHE A 113 4.23 -16.05 6.12
C PHE A 113 2.86 -16.57 5.69
N LEU A 114 2.82 -17.82 5.26
CA LEU A 114 1.60 -18.54 4.94
C LEU A 114 1.28 -19.51 6.09
N PRO A 115 0.26 -19.22 6.93
CA PRO A 115 -0.13 -20.12 8.02
C PRO A 115 -0.67 -21.46 7.49
N ASP A 116 -0.41 -22.53 8.24
CA ASP A 116 -1.04 -23.83 8.03
C ASP A 116 -2.51 -23.79 8.48
N GLU A 117 -3.35 -24.66 7.91
CA GLU A 117 -4.76 -24.73 8.31
C GLU A 117 -4.92 -25.02 9.81
N GLY A 118 -5.70 -24.18 10.48
CA GLY A 118 -5.99 -24.32 11.91
C GLY A 118 -4.90 -23.79 12.86
N THR A 119 -3.87 -23.09 12.37
CA THR A 119 -2.85 -22.49 13.23
C THR A 119 -2.27 -21.18 12.66
N ALA A 120 -2.23 -20.14 13.47
CA ALA A 120 -1.62 -18.85 13.09
C ALA A 120 -0.09 -18.82 13.28
N VAL A 121 0.48 -19.80 13.99
CA VAL A 121 1.88 -19.78 14.44
C VAL A 121 2.77 -20.76 13.70
N LYS A 122 2.21 -21.73 12.97
CA LYS A 122 2.99 -22.66 12.12
C LYS A 122 2.61 -22.46 10.68
N GLY A 123 3.60 -22.54 9.80
CA GLY A 123 3.36 -22.30 8.39
C GLY A 123 4.62 -22.41 7.56
N SER A 124 4.59 -21.79 6.39
CA SER A 124 5.73 -21.64 5.50
C SER A 124 6.09 -20.17 5.36
N VAL A 125 7.38 -19.88 5.17
CA VAL A 125 7.86 -18.51 4.98
C VAL A 125 8.70 -18.39 3.72
N ILE A 126 8.51 -17.27 3.03
CA ILE A 126 9.32 -16.82 1.91
C ILE A 126 9.64 -15.34 2.12
N ARG A 127 10.69 -14.80 1.50
CA ARG A 127 10.85 -13.35 1.46
C ARG A 127 9.82 -12.74 0.52
N ALA A 128 9.43 -11.50 0.76
CA ALA A 128 8.43 -10.79 -0.06
C ALA A 128 8.81 -10.69 -1.55
N ASP A 129 10.10 -10.76 -1.88
CA ASP A 129 10.62 -10.81 -3.26
C ASP A 129 10.58 -12.22 -3.90
N GLY A 130 10.05 -13.22 -3.18
CA GLY A 130 10.00 -14.62 -3.60
C GLY A 130 11.29 -15.40 -3.35
N SER A 131 12.30 -14.82 -2.73
CA SER A 131 13.55 -15.53 -2.42
C SER A 131 13.40 -16.43 -1.19
N LYS A 132 14.16 -17.53 -1.17
CA LYS A 132 14.11 -18.53 -0.10
C LYS A 132 14.73 -17.98 1.18
N VAL A 133 14.05 -18.19 2.31
CA VAL A 133 14.60 -17.91 3.64
C VAL A 133 15.51 -19.05 4.07
N ARG A 134 16.68 -18.72 4.64
CA ARG A 134 17.60 -19.71 5.20
C ARG A 134 17.10 -20.22 6.56
N PRO A 135 17.40 -21.45 6.94
CA PRO A 135 17.09 -21.92 8.29
C PRO A 135 17.81 -21.07 9.34
N GLY A 136 17.12 -20.74 10.42
CA GLY A 136 17.64 -19.82 11.43
C GLY A 136 16.54 -19.26 12.33
N THR A 137 16.93 -18.42 13.27
CA THR A 137 16.01 -17.66 14.12
C THR A 137 16.11 -16.20 13.73
N TYR A 138 14.97 -15.58 13.47
CA TYR A 138 14.85 -14.21 13.03
C TYR A 138 13.98 -13.43 14.00
N ILE A 139 14.24 -12.13 14.11
CA ILE A 139 13.47 -11.19 14.93
C ILE A 139 12.87 -10.16 13.98
N THR A 140 11.56 -10.00 14.04
CA THR A 140 10.83 -8.98 13.27
C THR A 140 11.11 -7.58 13.84
N ALA A 141 10.76 -6.53 13.10
CA ALA A 141 10.85 -5.16 13.60
C ALA A 141 10.01 -4.93 14.87
N GLU A 142 8.96 -5.73 15.07
CA GLU A 142 8.06 -5.69 16.24
C GLU A 142 8.55 -6.59 17.39
N GLY A 143 9.73 -7.20 17.27
CA GLY A 143 10.30 -8.07 18.32
C GLY A 143 9.82 -9.52 18.29
N LEU A 144 8.85 -9.87 17.44
CA LEU A 144 8.36 -11.24 17.28
C LEU A 144 9.45 -12.17 16.75
N LYS A 145 9.54 -13.38 17.30
CA LYS A 145 10.57 -14.36 16.96
C LYS A 145 10.06 -15.40 15.98
N ILE A 146 10.69 -15.50 14.81
CA ILE A 146 10.34 -16.46 13.77
C ILE A 146 11.47 -17.49 13.63
N VAL A 147 11.16 -18.75 13.91
CA VAL A 147 12.10 -19.87 13.76
C VAL A 147 11.84 -20.58 12.43
N VAL A 148 12.82 -20.52 11.53
CA VAL A 148 12.75 -21.10 10.19
C VAL A 148 13.56 -22.40 10.15
N GLN A 149 12.91 -23.47 9.70
CA GLN A 149 13.44 -24.81 9.54
C GLN A 149 13.89 -25.06 8.08
N PRO A 150 14.69 -26.10 7.83
CA PRO A 150 14.98 -26.56 6.47
C PRO A 150 13.71 -26.73 5.63
N GLY A 151 13.74 -26.25 4.38
CA GLY A 151 12.58 -26.25 3.49
C GLY A 151 11.63 -25.07 3.66
N GLY A 152 11.96 -24.08 4.50
CA GLY A 152 11.17 -22.85 4.63
C GLY A 152 9.95 -22.97 5.54
N ARG A 153 9.83 -24.07 6.30
CA ARG A 153 8.79 -24.15 7.34
C ARG A 153 9.15 -23.21 8.48
N ALA A 154 8.19 -22.44 8.95
CA ALA A 154 8.39 -21.47 10.01
C ALA A 154 7.45 -21.74 11.20
N ASN A 155 7.95 -21.41 12.39
CA ASN A 155 7.18 -21.39 13.61
C ASN A 155 7.41 -20.03 14.30
N ILE A 156 6.33 -19.32 14.54
CA ILE A 156 6.28 -18.04 15.22
C ILE A 156 6.20 -18.33 16.73
N LYS A 157 7.20 -17.83 17.45
CA LYS A 157 7.19 -17.80 18.91
C LYS A 157 6.74 -16.41 19.32
N GLU A 158 5.53 -16.32 19.86
CA GLU A 158 5.20 -15.24 20.77
C GLU A 158 6.12 -15.40 21.97
N ASP A 159 6.95 -14.38 22.28
CA ASP A 159 7.64 -14.40 23.55
C ASP A 159 6.57 -14.31 24.66
N PRO A 160 6.63 -15.19 25.67
CA PRO A 160 5.74 -15.11 26.81
C PRO A 160 6.25 -14.01 27.74
N ASP A 161 5.98 -12.75 27.45
CA ASP A 161 6.25 -11.70 28.43
C ASP A 161 5.07 -11.53 29.41
N ASP A 162 5.46 -11.43 30.70
CA ASP A 162 4.68 -11.12 31.90
C ASP A 162 3.91 -12.23 32.62
N ASN A 163 4.64 -13.17 33.22
CA ASN A 163 4.25 -13.71 34.54
C ASN A 163 5.24 -13.24 35.62
N HIS A 164 5.27 -11.92 35.88
CA HIS A 164 5.62 -11.43 37.21
C HIS A 164 4.32 -11.28 38.00
N THR A 165 3.94 -12.38 38.64
CA THR A 165 2.99 -12.42 39.74
C THR A 165 3.43 -11.37 40.76
N ASN A 166 2.73 -10.24 40.79
CA ASN A 166 2.87 -9.27 41.86
C ASN A 166 2.08 -9.81 43.06
N GLU A 167 2.66 -10.80 43.75
CA GLU A 167 2.28 -11.09 45.14
C GLU A 167 2.90 -10.01 46.03
N LEU A 168 2.13 -8.96 46.28
CA LEU A 168 2.33 -8.07 47.42
C LEU A 168 1.20 -8.35 48.42
N LEU A 169 1.54 -9.17 49.41
CA LEU A 169 0.96 -9.14 50.76
C LEU A 169 1.74 -8.13 51.60
#